data_AF-A0A7C7UGI3-F1
#
_entry.id   AF-A0A7C7UGI3-F1
#
_cell.length_a   1.000
_cell.length_b   1.000
_cell.length_c   1.000
_cell.angle_alpha   90.00
_cell.angle_beta   90.00
_cell.angle_gamma   90.00
#
_symmetry.space_group_name_H-M   'P 1'
#
loop_
_entity.id
_entity.type
_entity.pdbx_description
1 polymer ?
#
loop_
_entity_poly.entity_id
_entity_poly.type
_entity_poly.pdbx_seq_one_letter_code
_entity_poly.pdbx_strand_id
1 'polypeptide(L)'
;RVNISLDTLRPERFRALTRVGDLQNTLNGIEAALNAGFERIKLNAVILKNRNHDEVIDLVDFAISHGIDISFIEEMPLGVIHDHDRAEVFYSSDDIFSDLNQRYKLIPTTESTGGPSRYYRLIGHSTRIGFISPHSHNFCEQCNRVRLTAEGRLLLCLGQENSIDLRRSVRANPLDDAPLRKAILDSMHHKPRGHDFDLNEQPVIFRHMNTTGG
;
A
#
# COMPACT_ATOMS: atom_id res chain seq x y z
N ARG A 1 -1.08 16.18 -2.93
CA ARG A 1 -1.50 14.80 -3.23
C ARG A 1 -1.70 14.06 -1.92
N VAL A 2 -2.85 13.43 -1.75
CA VAL A 2 -3.19 12.67 -0.53
C VAL A 2 -3.52 11.24 -0.95
N ASN A 3 -3.02 10.27 -0.19
CA ASN A 3 -3.41 8.87 -0.34
C ASN A 3 -4.32 8.51 0.84
N ILE A 4 -5.46 7.89 0.56
CA ILE A 4 -6.47 7.54 1.57
C ILE A 4 -6.72 6.05 1.48
N SER A 5 -6.62 5.34 2.60
CA SER A 5 -6.95 3.91 2.64
C SER A 5 -8.47 3.75 2.75
N LEU A 6 -9.07 2.98 1.84
CA LEU A 6 -10.49 2.68 1.81
C LEU A 6 -10.71 1.30 1.19
N ASP A 7 -10.81 0.28 2.04
CA ASP A 7 -10.89 -1.12 1.60
C ASP A 7 -12.31 -1.59 1.29
N THR A 8 -13.35 -0.84 1.67
CA THR A 8 -14.77 -1.21 1.51
C THR A 8 -15.66 0.01 1.67
N LEU A 9 -16.81 0.00 0.99
CA LEU A 9 -17.87 0.99 1.09
C LEU A 9 -19.02 0.51 1.99
N ARG A 10 -18.90 -0.68 2.59
CA ARG A 10 -19.89 -1.24 3.52
C ARG A 10 -19.49 -0.93 4.97
N PRO A 11 -20.30 -0.19 5.75
CA PRO A 11 -19.95 0.22 7.11
C PRO A 11 -19.54 -0.94 8.04
N GLU A 12 -20.25 -2.06 7.98
CA GLU A 12 -19.95 -3.21 8.85
C GLU A 12 -18.64 -3.91 8.46
N ARG A 13 -18.35 -4.03 7.16
CA ARG A 13 -17.06 -4.54 6.68
C ARG A 13 -15.93 -3.59 7.03
N PHE A 14 -16.15 -2.28 6.90
CA PHE A 14 -15.17 -1.26 7.26
C PHE A 14 -14.79 -1.38 8.73
N ARG A 15 -15.79 -1.48 9.62
CA ARG A 15 -15.58 -1.68 11.06
C ARG A 15 -14.86 -3.00 11.35
N ALA A 16 -15.21 -4.10 10.67
CA ALA A 16 -14.54 -5.38 10.84
C ALA A 16 -13.06 -5.34 10.41
N LEU A 17 -12.75 -4.71 9.28
CA LEU A 17 -11.39 -4.60 8.75
C LEU A 17 -10.52 -3.66 9.59
N THR A 18 -11.06 -2.50 9.98
CA THR A 18 -10.34 -1.47 10.74
C THR A 18 -10.41 -1.68 12.26
N ARG A 19 -11.17 -2.67 12.73
CA ARG A 19 -11.51 -3.01 14.13
C ARG A 19 -12.35 -1.96 14.87
N VAL A 20 -12.05 -0.68 14.71
CA VAL A 20 -12.67 0.43 15.45
C VAL A 20 -13.09 1.61 14.57
N GLY A 21 -12.83 1.54 13.25
CA GLY A 21 -13.07 2.66 12.35
C GLY A 21 -14.55 2.88 12.02
N ASP A 22 -14.82 4.10 11.59
CA ASP A 22 -16.11 4.53 11.05
C ASP A 22 -15.93 5.00 9.61
N LEU A 23 -16.64 4.35 8.69
CA LEU A 23 -16.60 4.65 7.26
C LEU A 23 -16.97 6.11 6.99
N GLN A 24 -17.96 6.64 7.72
CA GLN A 24 -18.47 7.99 7.45
C GLN A 24 -17.38 9.04 7.70
N ASN A 25 -16.51 8.84 8.68
CA ASN A 25 -15.38 9.74 8.93
C ASN A 25 -14.38 9.75 7.77
N THR A 26 -14.12 8.58 7.16
CA THR A 26 -13.25 8.49 5.98
C THR A 26 -13.86 9.20 4.77
N LEU A 27 -15.16 8.98 4.52
CA LEU A 27 -15.88 9.63 3.42
C LEU A 27 -15.90 11.17 3.60
N ASN A 28 -16.21 11.66 4.79
CA ASN A 28 -16.16 13.08 5.12
C ASN A 28 -14.74 13.65 4.92
N GLY A 29 -13.69 12.88 5.25
CA GLY A 29 -12.30 13.26 5.01
C GLY A 29 -11.94 13.36 3.53
N ILE A 30 -12.49 12.48 2.69
CA ILE A 30 -12.33 12.54 1.22
C ILE A 30 -12.99 13.82 0.68
N GLU A 31 -14.23 14.10 1.08
CA GLU A 31 -14.94 15.33 0.67
C GLU A 31 -14.20 16.59 1.14
N ALA A 32 -13.73 16.62 2.39
CA ALA A 32 -12.96 17.74 2.91
C ALA A 32 -11.67 17.97 2.11
N ALA A 33 -10.97 16.90 1.72
CA ALA A 33 -9.78 17.00 0.89
C ALA A 33 -10.11 17.55 -0.51
N LEU A 34 -11.20 17.09 -1.13
CA LEU A 34 -11.66 17.62 -2.41
C LEU A 34 -11.99 19.11 -2.32
N ASN A 35 -12.75 19.52 -1.29
CA ASN A 35 -13.15 20.91 -1.05
C ASN A 35 -11.94 21.82 -0.75
N ALA A 36 -10.88 21.29 -0.15
CA ALA A 36 -9.64 22.00 0.08
C ALA A 36 -8.77 22.17 -1.19
N GLY A 37 -9.21 21.64 -2.34
CA GLY A 37 -8.50 21.75 -3.61
C GLY A 37 -7.34 20.75 -3.77
N PHE A 38 -7.34 19.65 -3.01
CA PHE A 38 -6.34 18.61 -3.25
C PHE A 38 -6.56 17.94 -4.60
N GLU A 39 -5.63 18.16 -5.51
CA GLU A 39 -5.60 17.44 -6.78
C GLU A 39 -4.98 16.05 -6.64
N ARG A 40 -5.44 15.13 -7.50
CA ARG A 40 -4.91 13.75 -7.61
C ARG A 40 -4.93 13.02 -6.27
N ILE A 41 -6.06 13.11 -5.56
CA ILE A 41 -6.38 12.22 -4.45
C ILE A 41 -6.39 10.79 -4.97
N LYS A 42 -5.83 9.88 -4.17
CA LYS A 42 -5.75 8.48 -4.52
C LYS A 42 -6.26 7.59 -3.40
N LEU A 43 -7.19 6.71 -3.72
CA LEU A 43 -7.59 5.63 -2.83
C LEU A 43 -6.58 4.48 -2.93
N ASN A 44 -6.25 3.87 -1.80
CA ASN A 44 -5.58 2.57 -1.76
C ASN A 44 -6.54 1.57 -1.09
N ALA A 45 -6.77 0.44 -1.73
CA ALA A 45 -7.64 -0.61 -1.23
C ALA A 45 -6.89 -1.94 -1.22
N VAL A 46 -6.78 -2.58 -0.05
CA VAL A 46 -6.30 -3.96 0.08
C VAL A 46 -7.48 -4.88 -0.17
N ILE A 47 -7.37 -5.75 -1.18
CA ILE A 47 -8.45 -6.65 -1.58
C ILE A 47 -8.18 -8.06 -1.05
N LEU A 48 -9.19 -8.59 -0.37
CA LEU A 48 -9.20 -9.88 0.29
C LEU A 48 -10.35 -10.72 -0.26
N LYS A 49 -10.01 -11.92 -0.73
CA LYS A 49 -10.97 -12.92 -1.18
C LYS A 49 -11.94 -13.26 -0.06
N ASN A 50 -13.21 -13.47 -0.42
CA ASN A 50 -14.31 -13.75 0.50
C ASN A 50 -14.63 -12.64 1.54
N ARG A 51 -13.98 -11.47 1.47
CA ARG A 51 -14.21 -10.36 2.42
C ARG A 51 -14.72 -9.09 1.76
N ASN A 52 -13.98 -8.57 0.79
CA ASN A 52 -14.30 -7.32 0.10
C ASN A 52 -14.03 -7.38 -1.42
N HIS A 53 -13.51 -8.48 -1.96
CA HIS A 53 -13.31 -8.65 -3.41
C HIS A 53 -14.57 -8.39 -4.25
N ASP A 54 -15.78 -8.61 -3.71
CA ASP A 54 -17.04 -8.31 -4.38
C ASP A 54 -17.31 -6.80 -4.56
N GLU A 55 -16.56 -5.92 -3.89
CA GLU A 55 -16.69 -4.46 -3.99
C GLU A 55 -15.67 -3.81 -4.93
N VAL A 56 -14.85 -4.58 -5.66
CA VAL A 56 -13.85 -4.05 -6.61
C VAL A 56 -14.47 -3.05 -7.59
N ILE A 57 -15.61 -3.41 -8.17
CA ILE A 57 -16.34 -2.54 -9.11
C ILE A 57 -16.91 -1.31 -8.40
N ASP A 58 -17.52 -1.50 -7.23
CA ASP A 58 -18.14 -0.42 -6.44
C ASP A 58 -17.11 0.64 -6.03
N LEU A 59 -15.91 0.20 -5.65
CA LEU A 59 -14.78 1.08 -5.33
C LEU A 59 -14.29 1.90 -6.53
N VAL A 60 -14.29 1.31 -7.74
CA VAL A 60 -13.96 2.03 -8.97
C VAL A 60 -15.05 3.03 -9.33
N ASP A 61 -16.33 2.65 -9.26
CA ASP A 61 -17.44 3.58 -9.48
C ASP A 61 -17.39 4.77 -8.51
N PHE A 62 -17.08 4.49 -7.24
CA PHE A 62 -16.87 5.54 -6.24
C PHE A 62 -15.71 6.47 -6.64
N ALA A 63 -14.56 5.91 -7.04
CA ALA A 63 -13.42 6.71 -7.49
C ALA A 63 -13.74 7.58 -8.72
N ILE A 64 -14.47 7.02 -9.69
CA ILE A 64 -14.94 7.73 -10.90
C ILE A 64 -15.85 8.89 -10.53
N SER A 65 -16.87 8.64 -9.70
CA SER A 65 -17.87 9.67 -9.32
C SER A 65 -17.26 10.86 -8.60
N HIS A 66 -16.12 10.68 -7.93
CA HIS A 66 -15.39 11.73 -7.22
C HIS A 66 -14.20 12.29 -8.02
N GLY A 67 -13.94 11.79 -9.24
CA GLY A 67 -12.81 12.22 -10.06
C GLY A 67 -11.43 11.94 -9.43
N ILE A 68 -11.34 10.90 -8.61
CA ILE A 68 -10.11 10.49 -7.90
C ILE A 68 -9.51 9.23 -8.52
N ASP A 69 -8.25 8.95 -8.22
CA ASP A 69 -7.56 7.72 -8.64
C ASP A 69 -7.74 6.62 -7.60
N ILE A 70 -7.55 5.35 -7.98
CA ILE A 70 -7.57 4.22 -7.05
C ILE A 70 -6.41 3.26 -7.35
N SER A 71 -5.84 2.64 -6.32
CA SER A 71 -4.88 1.55 -6.43
C SER A 71 -5.33 0.36 -5.59
N PHE A 72 -5.36 -0.81 -6.20
CA PHE A 72 -5.58 -2.07 -5.52
C PHE A 72 -4.24 -2.66 -5.09
N ILE A 73 -4.22 -3.21 -3.87
CA ILE A 73 -3.04 -3.78 -3.22
C ILE A 73 -3.35 -5.23 -2.88
N GLU A 74 -2.46 -6.14 -3.27
CA GLU A 74 -2.52 -7.52 -2.76
C GLU A 74 -2.11 -7.52 -1.29
N GLU A 75 -2.82 -8.28 -0.46
CA GLU A 75 -2.44 -8.44 0.94
C GLU A 75 -1.02 -8.99 1.04
N MET A 76 -0.22 -8.39 1.93
CA MET A 76 1.14 -8.82 2.22
C MET A 76 1.19 -9.53 3.57
N PRO A 77 2.01 -10.58 3.70
CA PRO A 77 2.11 -11.37 4.92
C PRO A 77 2.92 -10.66 6.04
N LEU A 78 2.46 -9.52 6.54
CA LEU A 78 3.20 -8.71 7.54
C LEU A 78 2.62 -8.86 8.95
N GLY A 79 3.47 -9.32 9.88
CA GLY A 79 3.08 -9.61 11.26
C GLY A 79 2.37 -10.96 11.41
N VAL A 80 2.16 -11.39 12.66
CA VAL A 80 1.42 -12.61 12.96
C VAL A 80 -0.08 -12.31 12.89
N ILE A 81 -0.80 -12.98 12.00
CA ILE A 81 -2.25 -12.91 11.90
C ILE A 81 -2.76 -14.29 12.37
N HIS A 82 -3.35 -14.34 13.55
CA HIS A 82 -3.77 -15.60 14.18
C HIS A 82 -5.12 -16.15 13.64
N ASP A 83 -5.81 -15.41 12.78
CA ASP A 83 -7.25 -15.62 12.55
C ASP A 83 -7.62 -16.26 11.19
N HIS A 84 -6.69 -16.51 10.25
CA HIS A 84 -7.05 -17.03 8.92
C HIS A 84 -5.84 -17.56 8.13
N ASP A 85 -6.10 -18.56 7.27
CA ASP A 85 -5.14 -19.02 6.26
C ASP A 85 -5.00 -17.94 5.17
N ARG A 86 -3.77 -17.49 4.93
CA ARG A 86 -3.48 -16.41 3.98
C ARG A 86 -3.77 -16.81 2.55
N ALA A 87 -3.59 -18.08 2.21
CA ALA A 87 -3.92 -18.58 0.89
C ALA A 87 -5.42 -18.45 0.60
N GLU A 88 -6.29 -18.54 1.62
CA GLU A 88 -7.73 -18.44 1.46
C GLU A 88 -8.23 -17.00 1.23
N VAL A 89 -7.47 -16.01 1.68
CA VAL A 89 -7.81 -14.58 1.54
C VAL A 89 -7.06 -13.88 0.41
N PHE A 90 -6.06 -14.52 -0.20
CA PHE A 90 -5.33 -13.96 -1.33
C PHE A 90 -6.26 -13.75 -2.54
N TYR A 91 -6.21 -12.54 -3.10
CA TYR A 91 -6.89 -12.17 -4.34
C TYR A 91 -5.90 -11.42 -5.21
N SER A 92 -5.58 -11.98 -6.39
CA SER A 92 -4.47 -11.49 -7.20
C SER A 92 -4.86 -10.22 -7.97
N SER A 93 -3.85 -9.45 -8.35
CA SER A 93 -4.04 -8.30 -9.24
C SER A 93 -4.65 -8.71 -10.59
N ASP A 94 -4.37 -9.93 -11.05
CA ASP A 94 -4.94 -10.48 -12.29
C ASP A 94 -6.43 -10.80 -12.13
N ASP A 95 -6.86 -11.31 -10.98
CA ASP A 95 -8.28 -11.54 -10.67
C ASP A 95 -9.04 -10.20 -10.63
N ILE A 96 -8.49 -9.19 -9.94
CA ILE A 96 -9.06 -7.83 -9.88
C ILE A 96 -9.13 -7.23 -11.29
N PHE A 97 -8.08 -7.41 -12.10
CA PHE A 97 -8.07 -6.95 -13.49
C PHE A 97 -9.14 -7.66 -14.33
N SER A 98 -9.34 -8.96 -14.13
CA SER A 98 -10.40 -9.74 -14.78
C SER A 98 -11.79 -9.21 -14.43
N ASP A 99 -12.07 -8.99 -13.15
CA ASP A 99 -13.35 -8.44 -12.68
C ASP A 99 -13.63 -7.07 -13.33
N LEU A 100 -12.63 -6.20 -13.33
CA LEU A 100 -12.74 -4.86 -13.92
C LEU A 100 -12.99 -4.90 -15.43
N ASN A 101 -12.39 -5.84 -16.15
CA ASN A 101 -12.59 -5.97 -17.60
C ASN A 101 -13.98 -6.47 -18.00
N GLN A 102 -14.76 -7.01 -17.06
CA GLN A 102 -16.17 -7.35 -17.33
C GLN A 102 -17.03 -6.10 -17.54
N ARG A 103 -16.61 -4.94 -16.97
CA ARG A 103 -17.39 -3.69 -17.01
C ARG A 103 -16.67 -2.53 -17.71
N TYR A 104 -15.36 -2.43 -17.58
CA TYR A 104 -14.57 -1.32 -18.12
C TYR A 104 -13.56 -1.82 -19.14
N LYS A 105 -13.16 -0.92 -20.06
CA LYS A 105 -12.03 -1.18 -20.96
C LYS A 105 -10.77 -0.51 -20.39
N LEU A 106 -9.86 -1.33 -19.86
CA LEU A 106 -8.60 -0.87 -19.28
C LEU A 106 -7.51 -0.81 -20.35
N ILE A 107 -6.82 0.33 -20.45
CA ILE A 107 -5.69 0.53 -21.36
C ILE A 107 -4.41 0.66 -20.52
N PRO A 108 -3.35 -0.13 -20.80
CA PRO A 108 -2.08 0.02 -20.12
C PRO A 108 -1.47 1.40 -20.40
N THR A 109 -0.79 1.98 -19.41
CA THR A 109 -0.08 3.26 -19.57
C THR A 109 1.38 3.14 -19.13
N THR A 110 2.23 3.96 -19.74
CA THR A 110 3.64 4.12 -19.34
C THR A 110 3.81 5.14 -18.21
N GLU A 111 2.72 5.71 -17.71
CA GLU A 111 2.74 6.63 -16.57
C GLU A 111 3.30 5.96 -15.31
N SER A 112 4.24 6.65 -14.66
CA SER A 112 4.75 6.28 -13.34
C SER A 112 4.66 7.48 -12.38
N THR A 113 4.54 7.18 -11.08
CA THR A 113 4.43 8.19 -10.03
C THR A 113 5.55 8.07 -8.97
N GLY A 114 6.60 7.30 -9.24
CA GLY A 114 7.56 6.85 -8.21
C GLY A 114 6.94 5.82 -7.22
N GLY A 115 5.70 5.43 -7.50
CA GLY A 115 4.93 4.35 -6.86
C GLY A 115 5.28 2.98 -7.41
N PRO A 116 5.07 1.88 -6.64
CA PRO A 116 5.11 0.53 -7.20
C PRO A 116 3.87 0.23 -8.06
N SER A 117 2.89 1.13 -8.04
CA SER A 117 1.63 0.99 -8.76
C SER A 117 1.87 0.99 -10.28
N ARG A 118 1.44 -0.08 -10.94
CA ARG A 118 1.32 -0.14 -12.40
C ARG A 118 -0.06 0.40 -12.78
N TYR A 119 -0.11 1.45 -13.59
CA TYR A 119 -1.37 2.14 -13.89
C TYR A 119 -1.99 1.69 -15.20
N TYR A 120 -3.32 1.75 -15.21
CA TYR A 120 -4.19 1.61 -16.36
C TYR A 120 -5.14 2.80 -16.40
N ARG A 121 -5.52 3.21 -17.61
CA ARG A 121 -6.57 4.21 -17.84
C ARG A 121 -7.87 3.51 -18.20
N LEU A 122 -8.99 4.05 -17.72
CA LEU A 122 -10.31 3.67 -18.20
C LEU A 122 -10.70 4.56 -19.38
N ILE A 123 -11.19 3.98 -20.46
CA ILE A 123 -11.76 4.76 -21.57
C ILE A 123 -12.97 5.55 -21.07
N GLY A 124 -13.00 6.86 -21.36
CA GLY A 124 -14.11 7.73 -21.01
C GLY A 124 -14.03 8.38 -19.63
N HIS A 125 -13.00 8.07 -18.83
CA HIS A 125 -12.83 8.61 -17.48
C HIS A 125 -11.42 9.19 -17.28
N SER A 126 -11.30 10.19 -16.40
CA SER A 126 -10.01 10.76 -15.98
C SER A 126 -9.32 9.95 -14.87
N THR A 127 -10.09 9.09 -14.18
CA THR A 127 -9.62 8.18 -13.14
C THR A 127 -8.62 7.17 -13.67
N ARG A 128 -7.56 6.94 -12.90
CA ARG A 128 -6.59 5.87 -13.13
C ARG A 128 -6.79 4.75 -12.12
N ILE A 129 -6.60 3.53 -12.60
CA ILE A 129 -6.55 2.33 -11.74
C ILE A 129 -5.11 1.88 -11.66
N GLY A 130 -4.64 1.68 -10.44
CA GLY A 130 -3.32 1.17 -10.12
C GLY A 130 -3.37 -0.24 -9.56
N PHE A 131 -2.37 -1.05 -9.87
CA PHE A 131 -2.16 -2.36 -9.25
C PHE A 131 -0.80 -2.37 -8.53
N ILE A 132 -0.82 -2.74 -7.26
CA ILE A 132 0.37 -2.92 -6.42
C ILE A 132 0.43 -4.40 -6.06
N SER A 133 1.35 -5.11 -6.72
CA SER A 133 1.36 -6.57 -6.79
C SER A 133 2.64 -7.15 -6.16
N PRO A 134 2.77 -7.16 -4.81
CA PRO A 134 3.93 -7.69 -4.13
C PRO A 134 4.11 -9.21 -4.33
N HIS A 135 3.06 -9.94 -4.71
CA HIS A 135 3.11 -11.38 -4.99
C HIS A 135 3.12 -11.67 -6.50
N SER A 136 2.01 -11.38 -7.19
CA SER A 136 1.79 -11.85 -8.57
C SER A 136 2.73 -11.19 -9.58
N HIS A 137 3.08 -9.93 -9.38
CA HIS A 137 3.92 -9.14 -10.28
C HIS A 137 4.95 -8.31 -9.51
N ASN A 138 5.82 -9.01 -8.77
CA ASN A 138 6.83 -8.43 -7.90
C ASN A 138 7.63 -7.29 -8.59
N PHE A 139 7.85 -6.19 -7.86
CA PHE A 139 8.50 -4.96 -8.33
C PHE A 139 9.76 -4.61 -7.53
N CYS A 140 10.31 -5.54 -6.74
CA CYS A 140 11.46 -5.31 -5.87
C CYS A 140 12.70 -4.83 -6.62
N GLU A 141 12.94 -5.31 -7.84
CA GLU A 141 14.10 -4.88 -8.65
C GLU A 141 14.10 -3.38 -8.95
N GLN A 142 12.92 -2.76 -9.00
CA GLN A 142 12.73 -1.33 -9.25
C GLN A 142 12.48 -0.55 -7.95
N CYS A 143 12.49 -1.22 -6.79
CA CYS A 143 12.13 -0.61 -5.51
C CYS A 143 13.27 0.28 -4.97
N ASN A 144 13.05 1.59 -5.03
CA ASN A 144 13.95 2.62 -4.52
C ASN A 144 13.59 3.15 -3.12
N ARG A 145 12.82 2.36 -2.34
CA ARG A 145 12.25 2.82 -1.05
C ARG A 145 12.99 2.29 0.16
N VAL A 146 13.09 3.15 1.16
CA VAL A 146 13.44 2.86 2.56
C VAL A 146 12.49 3.63 3.46
N ARG A 147 12.35 3.20 4.71
CA ARG A 147 11.33 3.75 5.62
C ARG A 147 11.93 4.15 6.95
N LEU A 148 11.65 5.37 7.41
CA LEU A 148 11.96 5.79 8.77
C LEU A 148 10.74 5.53 9.66
N THR A 149 10.92 4.68 10.67
CA THR A 149 9.89 4.38 11.68
C THR A 149 9.74 5.52 12.68
N ALA A 150 8.63 5.53 13.43
CA ALA A 150 8.40 6.50 14.51
C ALA A 150 9.44 6.39 15.65
N GLU A 151 10.08 5.22 15.81
CA GLU A 151 11.18 5.01 16.76
C GLU A 151 12.51 5.60 16.27
N GLY A 152 12.56 6.05 15.02
CA GLY A 152 13.74 6.60 14.36
C GLY A 152 14.69 5.53 13.82
N ARG A 153 14.15 4.35 13.48
CA ARG A 153 14.87 3.28 12.79
C ARG A 153 14.63 3.34 11.28
N LEU A 154 15.68 3.19 10.49
CA LEU A 154 15.63 3.03 9.03
C LEU A 154 15.42 1.56 8.66
N LEU A 155 14.27 1.23 8.08
CA LEU A 155 13.98 -0.06 7.47
C LEU A 155 14.38 -0.01 5.99
N LEU A 156 15.13 -1.01 5.55
CA LEU A 156 15.62 -1.09 4.16
C LEU A 156 14.63 -1.82 3.24
N CYS A 157 13.74 -2.60 3.82
CA CYS A 157 12.67 -3.33 3.15
C CYS A 157 11.49 -3.48 4.12
N LEU A 158 10.27 -3.44 3.61
CA LEU A 158 9.10 -3.83 4.40
C LEU A 158 9.07 -5.34 4.65
N GLY A 159 9.54 -6.11 3.67
CA GLY A 159 9.59 -7.57 3.67
C GLY A 159 10.76 -8.21 4.41
N GLN A 160 11.58 -7.45 5.17
CA GLN A 160 12.72 -8.01 5.92
C GLN A 160 13.01 -7.25 7.20
N GLU A 161 13.60 -7.91 8.19
CA GLU A 161 13.81 -7.36 9.54
C GLU A 161 15.00 -6.36 9.65
N ASN A 162 15.92 -6.34 8.68
CA ASN A 162 17.10 -5.48 8.73
C ASN A 162 16.76 -4.00 8.91
N SER A 163 17.34 -3.38 9.94
CA SER A 163 17.11 -1.97 10.27
C SER A 163 18.28 -1.31 10.99
N ILE A 164 18.37 0.02 10.90
CA ILE A 164 19.44 0.82 11.50
C ILE A 164 18.85 1.90 12.39
N ASP A 165 19.42 2.08 13.57
CA ASP A 165 18.99 3.10 14.52
C ASP A 165 19.59 4.48 14.18
N LEU A 166 18.85 5.27 13.41
CA LEU A 166 19.27 6.63 13.05
C LEU A 166 19.08 7.60 14.22
N ARG A 167 18.10 7.37 15.09
CA ARG A 167 17.85 8.19 16.28
C ARG A 167 19.06 8.20 17.21
N ARG A 168 19.69 7.05 17.43
CA ARG A 168 20.94 6.96 18.20
C ARG A 168 22.05 7.78 17.56
N SER A 169 22.20 7.70 16.23
CA SER A 169 23.22 8.46 15.49
C SER A 169 23.06 9.97 15.67
N VAL A 170 21.84 10.48 15.50
CA VAL A 170 21.51 11.91 15.70
C VAL A 170 21.75 12.35 17.14
N ARG A 171 21.33 11.55 18.12
CA ARG A 171 21.46 11.90 19.54
C ARG A 171 22.89 11.91 20.04
N ALA A 172 23.73 11.03 19.50
CA ALA A 172 25.16 10.98 19.84
C ALA A 172 25.96 12.12 19.20
N ASN A 173 25.48 12.68 18.08
CA ASN A 173 26.18 13.69 17.28
C ASN A 173 25.25 14.89 16.99
N PRO A 174 24.86 15.68 18.01
CA PRO A 174 23.82 16.71 17.86
C PRO A 174 24.21 17.89 16.95
N LEU A 175 25.50 18.08 16.67
CA LEU A 175 26.03 19.19 15.88
C LEU A 175 26.69 18.74 14.56
N ASP A 176 26.71 17.45 14.27
CA ASP A 176 27.38 16.88 13.08
C ASP A 176 26.49 15.83 12.42
N ASP A 177 26.10 16.08 11.16
CA ASP A 177 25.27 15.18 10.37
C ASP A 177 26.07 14.11 9.61
N ALA A 178 27.41 14.23 9.56
CA ALA A 178 28.26 13.29 8.82
C ALA A 178 28.09 11.83 9.28
N PRO A 179 27.98 11.51 10.59
CA PRO A 179 27.71 10.15 11.06
C PRO A 179 26.33 9.63 10.62
N LEU A 180 25.31 10.50 10.58
CA LEU A 180 23.98 10.14 10.09
C LEU A 180 24.02 9.81 8.60
N ARG A 181 24.64 10.68 7.80
CA ARG A 181 24.77 10.50 6.34
C ARG A 181 25.53 9.23 6.01
N LYS A 182 26.64 8.98 6.70
CA LYS A 182 27.42 7.74 6.56
C LYS A 182 26.59 6.51 6.90
N ALA A 183 25.84 6.53 8.01
CA ALA A 183 24.96 5.42 8.39
C ALA A 183 23.88 5.13 7.32
N ILE A 184 23.29 6.17 6.73
CA ILE A 184 22.30 6.01 5.64
C ILE A 184 22.97 5.42 4.39
N LEU A 185 24.13 5.93 3.97
CA LEU A 185 24.82 5.42 2.78
C LEU A 185 25.28 3.97 2.97
N ASP A 186 25.95 3.67 4.08
CA ASP A 186 26.44 2.33 4.41
C ASP A 186 25.27 1.32 4.44
N SER A 187 24.09 1.77 4.89
CA SER A 187 22.90 0.91 4.93
C SER A 187 22.41 0.44 3.56
N MET A 188 22.62 1.22 2.50
CA MET A 188 22.11 0.87 1.18
C MET A 188 22.75 -0.43 0.66
N HIS A 189 23.97 -0.75 1.08
CA HIS A 189 24.63 -2.01 0.76
C HIS A 189 23.96 -3.23 1.40
N HIS A 190 23.16 -3.03 2.45
CA HIS A 190 22.38 -4.06 3.11
C HIS A 190 20.93 -4.11 2.65
N LYS A 191 20.53 -3.24 1.71
CA LYS A 191 19.20 -3.30 1.12
C LYS A 191 19.10 -4.58 0.28
N PRO A 192 18.14 -5.48 0.59
CA PRO A 192 17.99 -6.70 -0.18
C PRO A 192 17.55 -6.41 -1.60
N ARG A 193 17.88 -7.33 -2.53
CA ARG A 193 17.38 -7.27 -3.92
C ARG A 193 15.86 -7.41 -3.99
N GLY A 194 15.26 -8.14 -3.06
CA GLY A 194 13.83 -8.28 -2.91
C GLY A 194 13.45 -9.07 -1.66
N HIS A 195 12.16 -9.15 -1.41
CA HIS A 195 11.59 -10.09 -0.45
C HIS A 195 11.08 -11.32 -1.20
N ASP A 196 11.00 -12.45 -0.48
CA ASP A 196 10.35 -13.66 -0.95
C ASP A 196 9.12 -13.85 -0.05
N PHE A 197 7.94 -13.52 -0.57
CA PHE A 197 6.70 -13.72 0.17
C PHE A 197 6.10 -15.04 -0.30
N ASP A 198 6.31 -16.10 0.48
CA ASP A 198 5.62 -17.36 0.27
C ASP A 198 4.26 -17.33 0.99
N LEU A 199 3.19 -17.58 0.22
CA LEU A 199 1.83 -17.65 0.74
C LEU A 199 1.59 -18.93 1.57
N ASN A 200 2.45 -19.95 1.42
CA ASN A 200 2.35 -21.23 2.10
C ASN A 200 3.24 -21.32 3.34
N GLU A 201 4.11 -20.32 3.58
CA GLU A 201 4.99 -20.28 4.75
C GLU A 201 4.52 -19.26 5.79
N GLN A 202 4.85 -19.53 7.06
CA GLN A 202 4.59 -18.59 8.14
C GLN A 202 5.43 -17.31 7.96
N PRO A 203 4.88 -16.12 8.26
CA PRO A 203 5.60 -14.87 8.12
C PRO A 203 6.85 -14.88 8.99
N VAL A 204 8.01 -14.70 8.36
CA VAL A 204 9.28 -14.48 9.07
C VAL A 204 9.35 -13.05 9.63
N ILE A 205 8.39 -12.18 9.29
CA ILE A 205 8.35 -10.76 9.65
C ILE A 205 7.37 -10.56 10.81
N PHE A 206 7.90 -10.22 11.97
CA PHE A 206 7.13 -10.02 13.19
C PHE A 206 6.49 -8.63 13.25
N ARG A 207 6.94 -7.70 12.42
CA ARG A 207 6.49 -6.30 12.44
C ARG A 207 5.19 -6.11 11.68
N HIS A 208 4.21 -5.51 12.36
CA HIS A 208 2.95 -5.07 11.77
C HIS A 208 3.11 -3.76 10.97
N MET A 209 2.23 -3.54 10.00
CA MET A 209 2.26 -2.33 9.15
C MET A 209 2.25 -1.01 9.94
N ASN A 210 1.43 -0.92 10.99
CA ASN A 210 1.34 0.25 11.86
C ASN A 210 2.70 0.63 12.52
N THR A 211 3.52 -0.34 12.88
CA THR A 211 4.86 -0.10 13.47
C THR A 211 5.88 0.40 12.45
N THR A 212 5.65 0.09 11.17
CA THR A 212 6.52 0.56 10.09
C THR A 212 6.15 1.96 9.63
N GLY A 213 5.02 2.53 10.07
CA GLY A 213 4.58 3.90 9.78
C GLY A 213 3.56 3.99 8.64
N GLY A 214 2.82 2.91 8.38
CA GLY A 214 1.81 2.78 7.33
C GLY A 214 0.49 2.28 7.85
#